data_AF-A0A026WWN7-F1
#
_entry.id   AF-A0A026WWN7-F1
#
_cell.length_a   1.000
_cell.length_b   1.000
_cell.length_c   1.000
_cell.angle_alpha   90.00
_cell.angle_beta   90.00
_cell.angle_gamma   90.00
#
_symmetry.space_group_name_H-M   'P 1'
#
loop_
_entity.id
_entity.type
_entity.pdbx_description
1 polymer ?
#
loop_
_entity_poly.entity_id
_entity_poly.type
_entity_poly.pdbx_seq_one_letter_code
_entity_poly.pdbx_strand_id
1 'polypeptide(L)'
;MQLRAGELAVDKLDMIEDTKGNAGDLGRLIVTNLRIIWHSLSLPRINLSIGYNTFITANTKLLHTIYGGYIQALHILTSFRNCRYEFIFTNHDVKSTRHYTSVIGVYR
;
A
#
# COMPACT_ATOMS: atom_id res chain seq x y z
N MET A 1 1.44 -14.89 -4.34
CA MET A 1 2.62 -14.52 -3.53
C MET A 1 2.54 -15.26 -2.20
N GLN A 2 3.63 -15.89 -1.77
CA GLN A 2 3.68 -16.68 -0.53
C GLN A 2 4.57 -15.98 0.50
N LEU A 3 4.21 -16.10 1.78
CA LEU A 3 5.02 -15.60 2.90
C LEU A 3 6.28 -16.46 3.04
N ARG A 4 7.42 -15.81 3.31
CA ARG A 4 8.67 -16.50 3.62
C ARG A 4 8.61 -17.11 5.02
N ALA A 5 9.50 -18.07 5.31
CA ALA A 5 9.67 -18.57 6.67
C ALA A 5 10.02 -17.40 7.62
N GLY A 6 9.27 -17.26 8.71
CA GLY A 6 9.40 -16.13 9.65
C GLY A 6 8.75 -14.81 9.19
N GLU A 7 8.21 -14.76 7.98
CA GLU A 7 7.38 -13.64 7.52
C GLU A 7 5.94 -13.83 8.02
N LEU A 8 5.42 -12.84 8.74
CA LEU A 8 4.09 -12.85 9.32
C LEU A 8 3.27 -11.69 8.75
N ALA A 9 2.02 -11.97 8.38
CA ALA A 9 1.06 -10.94 7.99
C ALA A 9 0.60 -10.20 9.26
N VAL A 10 0.82 -8.89 9.29
CA VAL A 10 0.44 -7.99 10.39
C VAL A 10 -0.95 -7.43 10.14
N ASP A 11 -1.21 -6.98 8.91
CA ASP A 11 -2.50 -6.40 8.54
C ASP A 11 -2.84 -6.65 7.07
N LYS A 12 -4.12 -6.49 6.75
CA LYS A 12 -4.68 -6.70 5.42
C LYS A 12 -5.78 -5.67 5.19
N LEU A 13 -5.59 -4.86 4.16
CA LEU A 13 -6.51 -3.82 3.74
C LEU A 13 -7.03 -4.18 2.35
N ASP A 14 -8.35 -4.28 2.24
CA ASP A 14 -9.07 -4.50 0.98
C ASP A 14 -9.47 -3.18 0.34
N MET A 15 -9.84 -3.21 -0.95
CA MET A 15 -10.27 -2.02 -1.71
C MET A 15 -9.20 -0.92 -1.78
N ILE A 16 -7.93 -1.34 -1.86
CA ILE A 16 -6.79 -0.44 -2.01
C ILE A 16 -6.39 -0.39 -3.48
N GLU A 17 -6.47 0.79 -4.09
CA GLU A 17 -6.05 1.02 -5.46
C GLU A 17 -4.56 1.40 -5.51
N ASP A 18 -3.81 0.88 -6.48
CA ASP A 18 -2.50 1.43 -6.86
C ASP A 18 -2.70 2.59 -7.85
N THR A 19 -2.94 3.78 -7.33
CA THR A 19 -3.32 4.96 -8.11
C THR A 19 -2.24 5.39 -9.10
N LYS A 20 -0.96 5.10 -8.81
CA LYS A 20 0.15 5.54 -9.66
C LYS A 20 0.50 4.52 -10.74
N GLY A 21 0.52 3.23 -10.40
CA GLY A 21 0.93 2.18 -11.33
C GLY A 21 -0.23 1.53 -12.09
N ASN A 22 -1.41 1.42 -11.47
CA ASN A 22 -2.56 0.66 -11.98
C ASN A 22 -3.88 1.39 -11.65
N ALA A 23 -3.98 2.66 -12.07
CA ALA A 23 -5.16 3.49 -11.80
C ALA A 23 -6.46 2.81 -12.27
N GLY A 24 -7.46 2.81 -11.39
CA GLY A 24 -8.75 2.17 -11.58
C GLY A 24 -8.80 0.67 -11.26
N ASP A 25 -7.67 0.01 -10.94
CA ASP A 25 -7.67 -1.39 -10.52
C ASP A 25 -7.61 -1.51 -8.99
N LEU A 26 -8.67 -2.07 -8.43
CA LEU A 26 -8.77 -2.30 -7.00
C LEU A 26 -8.00 -3.55 -6.60
N GLY A 27 -7.17 -3.39 -5.58
CA GLY A 27 -6.36 -4.44 -5.04
C GLY A 27 -6.52 -4.61 -3.55
N ARG A 28 -5.61 -5.42 -3.03
CA ARG A 28 -5.47 -5.74 -1.63
C ARG A 28 -4.04 -5.43 -1.22
N LEU A 29 -3.90 -4.63 -0.17
CA LEU A 29 -2.64 -4.34 0.47
C LEU A 29 -2.46 -5.25 1.68
N ILE A 30 -1.35 -5.98 1.74
CA ILE A 30 -0.98 -6.85 2.84
C ILE A 30 0.30 -6.28 3.44
N VAL A 31 0.24 -5.97 4.73
CA VAL A 31 1.36 -5.47 5.52
C VAL A 31 1.96 -6.67 6.25
N THR A 32 3.21 -7.01 5.97
CA THR A 32 3.93 -8.06 6.70
C THR A 32 4.98 -7.42 7.62
N ASN A 33 5.66 -8.23 8.42
CA ASN A 33 6.80 -7.78 9.22
C ASN A 33 8.08 -7.50 8.41
N LEU A 34 8.12 -7.82 7.11
CA LEU A 34 9.32 -7.62 6.26
C LEU A 34 9.10 -6.68 5.06
N ARG A 35 7.86 -6.60 4.57
CA ARG A 35 7.51 -5.87 3.34
C ARG A 35 6.04 -5.55 3.30
N ILE A 36 5.68 -4.69 2.35
CA ILE A 36 4.30 -4.51 1.91
C ILE A 36 4.12 -5.24 0.59
N ILE A 37 2.97 -5.88 0.45
CA ILE A 37 2.56 -6.56 -0.76
C ILE A 37 1.26 -5.93 -1.22
N TRP A 38 1.16 -5.57 -2.49
CA TRP A 38 -0.10 -5.21 -3.12
C TRP A 38 -0.37 -6.19 -4.25
N HIS A 39 -1.62 -6.62 -4.43
CA HIS A 39 -2.01 -7.30 -5.65
C HIS A 39 -3.42 -6.90 -6.06
N SER A 40 -3.65 -6.89 -7.36
CA SER A 40 -4.98 -6.72 -7.94
C SER A 40 -5.93 -7.81 -7.43
N LEU A 41 -7.18 -7.42 -7.16
CA LEU A 41 -8.27 -8.36 -6.85
C LEU A 41 -8.82 -9.00 -8.13
N SER A 42 -8.78 -8.27 -9.25
CA SER A 42 -9.30 -8.73 -10.55
C SER A 42 -8.30 -9.65 -11.26
N LEU A 43 -7.02 -9.29 -11.24
CA LEU A 43 -5.95 -9.97 -11.96
C LEU A 43 -4.71 -10.16 -11.06
N PRO A 44 -4.66 -11.18 -10.18
CA PRO A 44 -3.58 -11.36 -9.19
C PRO A 44 -2.15 -11.44 -9.75
N ARG A 45 -2.00 -11.66 -11.06
CA ARG A 45 -0.70 -11.57 -11.76
C ARG A 45 -0.11 -10.16 -11.74
N ILE A 46 -0.95 -9.13 -11.61
CA ILE A 46 -0.55 -7.74 -11.43
C ILE A 46 -0.37 -7.52 -9.93
N ASN A 47 0.88 -7.32 -9.52
CA ASN A 47 1.24 -7.20 -8.11
C ASN A 47 2.55 -6.43 -7.90
N LEU A 48 2.73 -6.00 -6.65
CA LEU A 48 3.90 -5.30 -6.14
C LEU A 48 4.33 -5.93 -4.81
N SER A 49 5.64 -5.96 -4.57
CA SER A 49 6.24 -6.41 -3.30
C SER A 49 7.39 -5.47 -2.95
N ILE A 50 7.22 -4.68 -1.90
CA ILE A 50 8.12 -3.56 -1.56
C ILE A 50 8.68 -3.80 -0.15
N GLY A 51 9.98 -4.09 -0.04
CA GLY A 51 10.64 -4.34 1.24
C GLY A 51 10.90 -3.06 2.03
N TYR A 52 10.76 -3.10 3.35
CA TYR A 52 10.93 -1.91 4.18
C TYR A 52 12.34 -1.31 4.11
N ASN A 53 13.37 -2.13 3.86
CA ASN A 53 14.75 -1.65 3.73
C ASN A 53 14.98 -0.71 2.52
N THR A 54 14.04 -0.63 1.57
CA THR A 54 14.14 0.31 0.45
C THR A 54 13.41 1.61 0.70
N PHE A 55 12.66 1.75 1.81
CA PHE A 55 11.86 2.92 2.09
C PHE A 55 12.75 4.11 2.42
N ILE A 56 12.49 5.23 1.76
CA ILE A 56 13.02 6.53 2.17
C ILE A 56 11.98 7.24 3.03
N THR A 57 10.70 7.19 2.63
CA THR A 57 9.62 7.88 3.31
C THR A 57 8.30 7.17 3.06
N ALA A 58 7.45 7.10 4.09
CA ALA A 58 6.07 6.64 3.99
C ALA A 58 5.16 7.63 4.73
N ASN A 59 4.29 8.31 4.00
CA ASN A 59 3.41 9.35 4.52
C ASN A 59 1.95 9.05 4.14
N THR A 60 1.02 9.37 5.03
CA THR A 60 -0.41 9.33 4.70
C THR A 60 -0.90 10.75 4.40
N LYS A 61 -1.68 10.90 3.33
CA LYS A 61 -2.34 12.16 2.96
C LYS A 61 -3.84 11.94 2.91
N LEU A 62 -4.60 12.93 3.38
CA LEU A 62 -6.03 13.02 3.13
C LEU A 62 -6.25 13.81 1.84
N LEU A 63 -6.96 13.22 0.89
CA LEU A 63 -7.32 13.83 -0.38
C LEU A 63 -8.83 14.08 -0.38
N HIS A 64 -9.24 15.23 -0.91
CA HIS A 64 -10.66 15.54 -1.13
C HIS A 64 -11.13 14.93 -2.44
N THR A 65 -12.26 14.23 -2.40
CA THR A 65 -12.92 13.75 -3.62
C THR A 65 -13.88 14.80 -4.16
N ILE A 66 -14.11 14.77 -5.47
CA ILE A 66 -15.05 15.67 -6.16
C ILE A 66 -16.49 15.56 -5.65
N TYR A 67 -16.83 14.43 -5.01
CA TYR A 67 -18.17 14.15 -4.46
C TYR A 67 -18.31 14.57 -2.98
N GLY A 68 -17.36 15.34 -2.43
CA GLY A 68 -17.42 15.85 -1.07
C GLY A 68 -16.99 14.85 0.01
N GLY A 69 -16.37 13.74 -0.37
CA GLY A 69 -15.77 12.78 0.56
C GLY A 69 -14.27 13.03 0.78
N TYR A 70 -13.71 12.35 1.77
CA TYR A 70 -12.26 12.29 1.99
C TYR A 70 -11.77 10.88 1.70
N ILE A 71 -10.65 10.77 1.00
CA ILE A 71 -9.96 9.50 0.77
C ILE A 71 -8.55 9.58 1.35
N GLN A 72 -8.13 8.52 2.03
CA GLN A 72 -6.76 8.41 2.52
C GLN A 72 -5.87 7.80 1.43
N ALA A 73 -4.73 8.43 1.19
CA ALA A 73 -3.69 7.96 0.30
C ALA A 73 -2.39 7.70 1.08
N LEU A 74 -1.83 6.51 0.92
CA LEU A 74 -0.49 6.17 1.39
C LEU A 74 0.50 6.46 0.26
N HIS A 75 1.45 7.34 0.54
CA HIS A 75 2.52 7.73 -0.36
C HIS A 75 3.83 7.14 0.14
N ILE A 76 4.45 6.27 -0.65
CA ILE A 76 5.70 5.59 -0.32
C ILE A 76 6.76 5.97 -1.37
N LEU A 77 7.85 6.57 -0.90
CA LEU A 77 9.05 6.80 -1.68
C LEU A 77 10.11 5.76 -1.28
N THR A 78 10.68 5.11 -2.29
CA THR A 78 11.72 4.09 -2.10
C THR A 78 12.94 4.37 -2.98
N SER A 79 14.09 3.84 -2.57
CA SER A 79 15.31 3.81 -3.37
C SER A 79 15.89 2.41 -3.41
N PHE A 80 16.18 1.93 -4.60
CA PHE A 80 16.82 0.64 -4.82
C PHE A 80 17.76 0.71 -6.02
N ARG A 81 19.01 0.27 -5.84
CA ARG A 81 20.05 0.25 -6.90
C ARG A 81 20.16 1.57 -7.67
N ASN A 82 20.24 2.69 -6.94
CA ASN A 82 20.31 4.06 -7.48
C ASN A 82 19.09 4.54 -8.29
N CYS A 83 17.99 3.78 -8.29
CA CYS A 83 16.72 4.20 -8.85
C CYS A 83 15.74 4.54 -7.73
N ARG A 84 14.97 5.62 -7.92
CA ARG A 84 13.88 5.99 -7.01
C ARG A 84 12.55 5.53 -7.58
N TYR A 85 11.73 4.93 -6.74
CA TYR A 85 10.37 4.53 -7.08
C TYR A 85 9.39 5.15 -6.10
N GLU A 86 8.26 5.56 -6.63
CA GLU A 86 7.18 6.15 -5.86
C GLU A 86 5.92 5.33 -6.09
N PHE A 87 5.21 5.05 -5.00
CA PHE A 87 3.97 4.29 -4.97
C PHE A 87 2.92 5.12 -4.24
N ILE A 88 1.70 5.11 -4.78
CA ILE A 88 0.56 5.81 -4.21
C ILE A 88 -0.58 4.80 -4.12
N PHE A 89 -1.05 4.56 -2.89
CA PHE A 89 -2.16 3.65 -2.63
C PHE A 89 -3.34 4.42 -2.06
N THR A 90 -4.50 4.40 -2.71
CA THR A 90 -5.73 5.05 -2.22
C THR A 90 -6.69 4.03 -1.64
N ASN A 91 -7.28 4.35 -0.49
CA ASN A 91 -8.24 3.47 0.18
C ASN A 91 -9.68 3.83 -0.21
N HIS A 92 -10.33 2.99 -1.01
CA HIS A 92 -11.70 3.21 -1.48
C HIS A 92 -12.77 2.66 -0.52
N ASP A 93 -12.37 2.01 0.58
CA ASP A 93 -13.33 1.59 1.61
C ASP A 93 -13.70 2.76 2.52
N VAL A 94 -14.82 3.41 2.17
CA VAL A 94 -15.40 4.55 2.90
C VAL A 94 -15.85 4.17 4.32
N LYS A 95 -16.01 2.88 4.62
CA LYS A 95 -16.40 2.38 5.95
C LYS A 95 -15.19 2.00 6.81
N SER A 96 -14.00 1.92 6.22
CA SER A 96 -12.82 1.50 6.95
C SER A 96 -12.28 2.63 7.83
N THR A 97 -12.40 2.43 9.15
CA THR A 97 -11.66 3.22 10.15
C THR A 97 -10.20 2.77 10.27
N ARG A 98 -9.82 1.69 9.58
CA ARG A 98 -8.46 1.15 9.58
C ARG A 98 -7.58 2.01 8.68
N HIS A 99 -6.86 2.93 9.32
CA HIS A 99 -5.88 3.80 8.69
C HIS A 99 -4.62 3.01 8.29
N TYR A 100 -3.78 3.61 7.45
CA TYR A 100 -2.43 3.09 7.14
C TYR A 100 -1.45 3.12 8.34
N THR A 101 -1.95 3.25 9.57
CA THR A 101 -1.18 3.25 10.81
C THR A 101 -0.38 1.98 10.99
N SER A 102 -0.90 0.83 10.55
CA SER A 102 -0.19 -0.45 10.59
C SER A 102 1.10 -0.41 9.76
N VAL A 103 1.08 0.27 8.60
CA VAL A 103 2.26 0.45 7.76
C VAL A 103 3.30 1.31 8.46
N ILE A 104 2.87 2.43 9.04
CA ILE A 104 3.77 3.37 9.73
C ILE A 104 4.35 2.71 11.00
N GLY A 105 3.55 1.93 11.72
CA GLY A 105 3.95 1.28 12.97
C GLY A 105 4.90 0.10 12.79
N VAL A 106 4.86 -0.60 11.66
CA VAL A 106 5.83 -1.68 11.36
C VAL A 106 7.12 -1.13 10.74
N TYR A 107 7.03 -0.02 10.00
CA TYR A 107 8.19 0.61 9.36
C TYR A 107 9.08 1.38 10.35
N ARG A 108 8.52 1.91 11.44
CA ARG A 108 9.26 2.63 12.49
C ARG A 108 9.77 1.70 13.58
#